data_AF-A0A7C3DAF3-F1
#
_entry.id   AF-A0A7C3DAF3-F1
#
_cell.length_a   1.000
_cell.length_b   1.000
_cell.length_c   1.000
_cell.angle_alpha   90.00
_cell.angle_beta   90.00
_cell.angle_gamma   90.00
#
_symmetry.space_group_name_H-M   'P 1'
#
loop_
_entity.id
_entity.type
_entity.pdbx_description
1 polymer ?
#
loop_
_entity_poly.entity_id
_entity_poly.type
_entity_poly.pdbx_seq_one_letter_code
_entity_poly.pdbx_strand_id
1 'polypeptide(L)'
;MKRAPHTLNFYLVFTLISALTSMTAAMAAPSAKLETIDPSITDSDWTMAIQKNIQQAEYRARPSNKGLQAPNRAHNIRSYFRENGLHIVDRTAKTETTLLNMQYKGLSRGN
;
A
#
# COMPACT_ATOMS: atom_id res chain seq x y z
N MET A 1 21.42 26.75 60.24
CA MET A 1 22.54 27.40 59.51
C MET A 1 23.20 26.35 58.61
N LYS A 2 23.53 26.71 57.35
CA LYS A 2 24.07 25.90 56.21
C LYS A 2 23.01 25.14 55.40
N ARG A 3 22.30 25.81 54.46
CA ARG A 3 22.58 26.06 53.02
C ARG A 3 22.41 24.82 52.12
N ALA A 4 21.41 24.90 51.24
CA ALA A 4 21.03 24.01 50.11
C ALA A 4 22.09 24.03 48.97
N PRO A 5 21.85 23.55 47.73
CA PRO A 5 20.82 22.63 47.16
C PRO A 5 21.44 21.49 46.29
N HIS A 6 20.69 20.40 46.04
CA HIS A 6 21.06 19.43 45.01
C HIS A 6 20.44 19.80 43.66
N THR A 7 21.26 20.40 42.82
CA THR A 7 21.02 20.59 41.39
C THR A 7 21.25 19.29 40.62
N LEU A 8 20.31 18.96 39.74
CA LEU A 8 20.52 18.56 38.34
C LEU A 8 21.60 17.50 38.04
N ASN A 9 21.20 16.30 37.61
CA ASN A 9 22.05 15.46 36.75
C ASN A 9 21.21 14.74 35.70
N PHE A 10 21.02 15.46 34.60
CA PHE A 10 20.47 15.02 33.32
C PHE A 10 21.69 14.57 32.47
N TYR A 11 21.63 13.37 31.87
CA TYR A 11 22.63 12.71 30.99
C TYR A 11 23.91 12.14 31.63
N LEU A 12 23.98 10.82 31.88
CA LEU A 12 25.24 10.06 31.63
C LEU A 12 25.22 8.50 31.73
N VAL A 13 24.19 7.75 31.30
CA VAL A 13 24.43 6.30 31.04
C VAL A 13 23.66 5.83 29.80
N PHE A 14 24.20 6.19 28.65
CA PHE A 14 23.75 5.80 27.30
C PHE A 14 24.48 4.52 26.81
N THR A 15 24.88 3.61 27.70
CA THR A 15 25.88 2.58 27.34
C THR A 15 25.70 1.22 28.02
N LEU A 16 24.48 0.67 28.17
CA LEU A 16 24.40 -0.69 28.73
C LEU A 16 23.15 -1.56 28.45
N ILE A 17 22.56 -1.59 27.24
CA ILE A 17 21.72 -2.74 26.83
C ILE A 17 21.92 -3.02 25.33
N SER A 18 23.15 -3.40 24.96
CA SER A 18 23.55 -3.81 23.60
C SER A 18 23.76 -5.33 23.53
N ALA A 19 22.81 -6.12 24.04
CA ALA A 19 22.95 -7.57 24.06
C ALA A 19 21.60 -8.29 24.09
N LEU A 20 20.77 -8.09 23.06
CA LEU A 20 19.75 -9.08 22.68
C LEU A 20 19.39 -8.99 21.19
N THR A 21 20.41 -8.86 20.34
CA THR A 21 20.32 -9.08 18.90
C THR A 21 20.60 -10.57 18.61
N SER A 22 19.69 -11.44 19.03
CA SER A 22 19.74 -12.86 18.70
C SER A 22 18.95 -13.13 17.41
N MET A 23 19.70 -13.36 16.34
CA MET A 23 19.37 -14.29 15.25
C MET A 23 17.92 -14.32 14.78
N THR A 24 17.56 -13.44 13.84
CA THR A 24 16.69 -13.87 12.74
C THR A 24 17.62 -14.12 11.56
N ALA A 25 18.01 -15.39 11.44
CA ALA A 25 18.81 -15.87 10.34
C ALA A 25 18.18 -15.44 9.02
N ALA A 26 19.05 -14.98 8.12
CA ALA A 26 18.73 -14.61 6.77
C ALA A 26 17.89 -15.72 6.10
N MET A 27 16.59 -15.46 5.91
CA MET A 27 15.92 -15.95 4.72
C MET A 27 16.43 -15.09 3.57
N ALA A 28 17.67 -15.35 3.15
CA ALA A 28 18.10 -14.99 1.82
C ALA A 28 17.18 -15.77 0.88
N ALA A 29 16.16 -15.09 0.35
CA ALA A 29 15.41 -15.61 -0.78
C ALA A 29 16.45 -16.05 -1.82
N PRO A 30 16.27 -17.20 -2.51
CA PRO A 30 17.15 -17.54 -3.61
C PRO A 30 17.14 -16.33 -4.56
N SER A 31 18.28 -15.64 -4.63
CA SER A 31 18.52 -14.58 -5.60
C SER A 31 18.68 -15.29 -6.94
N ALA A 32 17.55 -15.74 -7.48
CA ALA A 32 17.44 -16.09 -8.87
C ALA A 32 17.87 -14.82 -9.59
N LYS A 33 19.07 -14.85 -10.18
CA LYS A 33 19.54 -13.87 -11.12
C LYS A 33 18.39 -13.67 -12.10
N LEU A 34 17.71 -12.53 -12.02
CA LEU A 34 16.65 -12.18 -12.96
C LEU A 34 17.32 -12.16 -14.32
N GLU A 35 17.12 -13.22 -15.08
CA GLU A 35 17.58 -13.29 -16.45
C GLU A 35 16.92 -12.11 -17.15
N THR A 36 17.74 -11.15 -17.58
CA THR A 36 17.27 -9.93 -18.20
C THR A 36 16.51 -10.35 -19.44
N ILE A 37 15.19 -10.29 -19.40
CA ILE A 37 14.34 -10.60 -20.56
C ILE A 37 14.79 -9.65 -21.66
N ASP A 38 15.31 -10.21 -22.75
CA ASP A 38 15.69 -9.44 -23.92
C ASP A 38 14.43 -8.72 -24.44
N PRO A 39 14.40 -7.37 -24.41
CA PRO A 39 13.21 -6.62 -24.81
C PRO A 39 12.86 -6.83 -26.29
N SER A 40 13.78 -7.35 -27.10
CA SER A 40 13.54 -7.72 -28.51
C SER A 40 12.75 -9.02 -28.69
N ILE A 41 12.63 -9.85 -27.63
CA ILE A 41 11.88 -11.13 -27.64
C ILE A 41 10.39 -10.93 -27.31
N THR A 42 9.99 -9.72 -26.93
CA THR A 42 8.59 -9.42 -26.65
C THR A 42 7.81 -9.28 -27.96
N ASP A 43 7.18 -10.37 -28.41
CA ASP A 43 6.18 -10.33 -29.47
C ASP A 43 5.14 -9.25 -29.12
N SER A 44 4.96 -8.29 -30.03
CA SER A 44 4.04 -7.17 -29.83
C SER A 44 2.63 -7.66 -29.57
N ASP A 45 2.23 -8.76 -30.21
CA ASP A 45 0.90 -9.34 -30.10
C ASP A 45 0.69 -9.96 -28.72
N TRP A 46 1.71 -10.64 -28.19
CA TRP A 46 1.69 -11.17 -26.83
C TRP A 46 1.57 -10.05 -25.79
N THR A 47 2.36 -8.98 -25.95
CA THR A 47 2.34 -7.84 -25.02
C THR A 47 0.99 -7.13 -25.03
N MET A 48 0.40 -6.93 -26.22
CA MET A 48 -0.95 -6.36 -26.36
C MET A 48 -2.01 -7.26 -25.71
N ALA A 49 -1.92 -8.58 -25.88
CA ALA A 49 -2.84 -9.53 -25.27
C ALA A 49 -2.79 -9.47 -23.73
N ILE A 50 -1.59 -9.40 -23.15
CA ILE A 50 -1.42 -9.21 -21.70
C ILE A 50 -2.06 -7.91 -21.24
N GLN A 51 -1.75 -6.80 -21.91
CA GLN A 51 -2.27 -5.49 -21.53
C GLN A 51 -3.80 -5.46 -21.59
N LYS A 52 -4.39 -6.08 -22.61
CA LYS A 52 -5.84 -6.22 -22.75
C LYS A 52 -6.44 -7.05 -21.61
N ASN A 53 -5.84 -8.19 -21.27
CA ASN A 53 -6.30 -9.03 -20.16
C ASN A 53 -6.23 -8.32 -18.81
N ILE A 54 -5.17 -7.55 -18.57
CA ILE A 54 -5.03 -6.71 -17.37
C ILE A 54 -6.17 -5.68 -17.32
N GLN A 55 -6.39 -4.93 -18.40
CA GLN A 55 -7.46 -3.93 -18.47
C GLN A 55 -8.85 -4.53 -18.23
N GLN A 56 -9.11 -5.73 -18.74
CA GLN A 56 -10.38 -6.43 -18.52
C GLN A 56 -10.55 -6.93 -17.08
N ALA A 57 -9.47 -7.43 -16.46
CA ALA A 57 -9.50 -7.92 -15.08
C ALA A 57 -9.67 -6.79 -14.06
N GLU A 58 -9.22 -5.59 -14.40
CA GLU A 58 -9.21 -4.39 -13.55
C GLU A 58 -10.63 -3.89 -13.18
N TYR A 59 -11.66 -4.22 -13.96
CA TYR A 59 -13.07 -3.97 -13.60
C TYR A 59 -13.59 -4.82 -12.43
N ARG A 60 -12.83 -5.82 -12.00
CA ARG A 60 -13.23 -6.70 -10.89
C ARG A 60 -12.69 -6.16 -9.59
N ALA A 61 -13.57 -6.01 -8.62
CA ALA A 61 -13.20 -5.63 -7.27
C ALA A 61 -12.30 -6.71 -6.64
N ARG A 62 -11.18 -6.30 -6.03
CA ARG A 62 -10.19 -7.15 -5.39
C ARG A 62 -9.82 -6.59 -4.00
N PRO A 63 -9.49 -7.44 -3.03
CA PRO A 63 -8.97 -6.97 -1.74
C PRO A 63 -7.68 -6.16 -1.88
N SER A 64 -7.49 -5.16 -1.02
CA SER A 64 -6.26 -4.38 -0.86
C SER A 64 -6.10 -3.94 0.59
N ASN A 65 -4.99 -3.25 0.89
CA ASN A 65 -4.72 -2.67 2.21
C ASN A 65 -5.73 -1.59 2.63
N LYS A 66 -6.54 -1.06 1.71
CA LYS A 66 -7.59 -0.05 1.98
C LYS A 66 -9.01 -0.65 1.88
N GLY A 67 -9.14 -1.98 1.90
CA GLY A 67 -10.42 -2.68 1.72
C GLY A 67 -10.60 -3.19 0.30
N LEU A 68 -11.83 -3.22 -0.21
CA LEU A 68 -12.10 -3.70 -1.55
C LEU A 68 -11.87 -2.56 -2.56
N GLN A 69 -11.13 -2.84 -3.63
CA GLN A 69 -10.81 -1.84 -4.66
C GLN A 69 -10.95 -2.40 -6.08
N ALA A 70 -11.29 -1.54 -7.04
CA ALA A 70 -11.24 -1.84 -8.47
C ALA A 70 -10.45 -0.74 -9.20
N PRO A 71 -9.17 -0.96 -9.53
CA PRO A 71 -8.41 -0.03 -10.35
C PRO A 71 -8.93 -0.11 -11.79
N ASN A 72 -9.00 1.00 -12.52
CA ASN A 72 -9.39 1.01 -13.93
C ASN A 72 -8.42 1.88 -14.73
N ARG A 73 -7.48 1.24 -15.45
CA ARG A 73 -6.52 1.95 -16.30
C ARG A 73 -7.16 2.58 -17.53
N ALA A 74 -8.18 1.96 -18.11
CA ALA A 74 -8.83 2.46 -19.32
C ALA A 74 -9.43 3.86 -19.11
N HIS A 75 -9.95 4.14 -17.92
CA HIS A 75 -10.52 5.44 -17.55
C HIS A 75 -9.66 6.24 -16.56
N ASN A 76 -8.47 5.74 -16.21
CA ASN A 76 -7.59 6.38 -15.23
C ASN A 76 -8.24 6.66 -13.86
N ILE A 77 -9.15 5.80 -13.44
CA ILE A 77 -9.82 5.91 -12.13
C ILE A 77 -9.45 4.74 -11.22
N ARG A 78 -9.67 4.90 -9.92
CA ARG A 78 -9.67 3.82 -8.95
C ARG A 78 -10.89 3.94 -8.06
N SER A 79 -11.62 2.85 -7.92
CA SER A 79 -12.77 2.75 -7.03
C SER A 79 -12.35 2.05 -5.73
N TYR A 80 -12.77 2.59 -4.60
CA TYR A 80 -12.69 1.97 -3.28
C TYR A 80 -14.11 1.74 -2.77
N PHE A 81 -14.40 0.51 -2.37
CA PHE A 81 -15.63 0.13 -1.73
C PHE A 81 -15.37 0.10 -0.23
N ARG A 82 -15.98 1.06 0.47
CA ARG A 82 -15.88 1.25 1.91
C ARG A 82 -17.21 0.87 2.54
N GLU A 83 -17.21 0.69 3.85
CA GLU A 83 -18.41 0.36 4.61
C GLU A 83 -19.55 1.38 4.40
N ASN A 84 -19.22 2.66 4.23
CA ASN A 84 -20.18 3.74 4.04
C ASN A 84 -20.52 4.05 2.57
N GLY A 85 -19.91 3.37 1.59
CA GLY A 85 -20.22 3.57 0.18
C GLY A 85 -19.03 3.45 -0.77
N LEU A 86 -19.11 4.17 -1.90
CA LEU A 86 -18.18 4.08 -3.03
C LEU A 86 -17.39 5.38 -3.15
N HIS A 87 -16.06 5.27 -3.20
CA HIS A 87 -15.16 6.40 -3.40
C HIS A 87 -14.34 6.20 -4.67
N ILE A 88 -14.47 7.11 -5.63
CA ILE A 88 -13.73 7.08 -6.90
C ILE A 88 -12.71 8.20 -6.90
N VAL A 89 -11.46 7.85 -7.19
CA VAL A 89 -10.34 8.78 -7.25
C VAL A 89 -9.66 8.73 -8.61
N ASP A 90 -8.95 9.81 -8.96
CA ASP A 90 -8.04 9.85 -10.09
C ASP A 90 -6.79 9.02 -9.77
N ARG A 91 -6.39 8.16 -10.71
CA ARG A 91 -5.21 7.28 -10.59
C ARG A 91 -3.92 7.97 -11.03
N THR A 92 -4.04 9.04 -11.82
CA THR A 92 -2.92 9.77 -12.44
C THR A 92 -2.54 11.02 -11.66
N ALA A 93 -3.43 11.52 -10.80
CA ALA A 93 -3.14 12.62 -9.91
C ALA A 93 -1.99 12.26 -8.95
N LYS A 94 -1.08 13.22 -8.73
CA LYS A 94 0.07 13.07 -7.80
C LYS A 94 -0.39 12.89 -6.35
N THR A 95 -1.54 13.46 -6.04
CA THR A 95 -2.24 13.30 -4.77
C THR A 95 -3.56 12.59 -5.04
N GLU A 96 -4.13 11.95 -4.00
CA GLU A 96 -5.41 11.24 -4.13
C GLU A 96 -6.54 12.27 -4.33
N THR A 97 -6.86 12.57 -5.59
CA THR A 97 -7.95 13.48 -5.97
C THR A 97 -9.26 12.71 -6.08
N THR A 98 -10.21 13.02 -5.19
CA THR A 98 -11.58 12.48 -5.26
C THR A 98 -12.31 13.00 -6.49
N LEU A 99 -12.79 12.08 -7.32
CA LEU A 99 -13.65 12.38 -8.47
C LEU A 99 -15.13 12.24 -8.12
N LEU A 100 -15.47 11.23 -7.30
CA LEU A 100 -16.83 10.96 -6.87
C LEU A 100 -16.83 10.30 -5.50
N ASN A 101 -17.76 10.70 -4.64
CA ASN A 101 -18.03 10.03 -3.38
C ASN A 101 -19.53 9.78 -3.27
N MET A 102 -19.92 8.51 -3.21
CA MET A 102 -21.30 8.07 -3.03
C MET A 102 -21.42 7.43 -1.66
N GLN A 103 -22.41 7.86 -0.89
CA GLN A 103 -22.71 7.28 0.42
C GLN A 103 -23.98 6.44 0.34
N TYR A 104 -23.96 5.27 0.96
CA TYR A 104 -25.18 4.50 1.15
C TYR A 104 -25.92 5.05 2.38
N LYS A 105 -27.18 5.45 2.18
CA LYS A 105 -28.10 5.74 3.28
C LYS A 105 -28.98 4.51 3.48
N GLY A 106 -28.79 3.83 4.61
CA GLY A 106 -29.54 2.63 5.00
C GLY A 106 -31.03 2.73 4.69
N LEU A 107 -31.53 1.92 3.76
CA LEU A 107 -32.95 1.60 3.67
C LEU A 107 -33.12 0.21 4.27
N SER A 108 -33.35 0.16 5.58
CA SER A 108 -33.77 -1.06 6.24
C SER A 108 -35.24 -1.32 5.91
N ARG A 109 -35.58 -2.52 5.43
CA ARG A 109 -36.95 -2.98 5.50
C ARG A 109 -37.18 -3.44 6.93
N GLY A 110 -37.99 -2.68 7.68
CA GLY A 110 -38.43 -3.09 9.01
C GLY A 110 -39.07 -4.48 8.94
N ASN A 111 -38.63 -5.36 9.83
CA ASN A 111 -39.28 -6.66 10.06
C ASN A 111 -40.48 -6.46 10.99
#